data_AF-A0A517YP94-F1
#
_entry.id   AF-A0A517YP94-F1
#
_cell.length_a   1.000
_cell.length_b   1.000
_cell.length_c   1.000
_cell.angle_alpha   90.00
_cell.angle_beta   90.00
_cell.angle_gamma   90.00
#
_symmetry.space_group_name_H-M   'P 1'
#
loop_
_entity.id
_entity.type
_entity.pdbx_description
1 polymer ?
#
loop_
_entity_poly.entity_id
_entity_poly.type
_entity_poly.pdbx_seq_one_letter_code
_entity_poly.pdbx_strand_id
1 'polypeptide(L)'
;MIQGFKRKVWGLMGRVQRSWCYFKILLRDVYDSYVGGKCEAATTKWGFKMVGSRSQHHVAMQRGEFELDEIAVLGKLLDDVDVFVDVGANIGYFSCFARNRGVKVVAIEPLQKNFQHLCENMYLNGWDDIDLFSFGLSDRRGVEVMYGASSTGASFIEKWAGASSKFKRFAAMTTLDRLIEEEYLGSKHLIKMDIEGYEYHALRGANRVIEGDQESGEKPIWLIEITMNEYHPDGVNPCFLRTFELFFESGYRCLLLDENAEEVDEEMVKTWVKERSTGRLAVNYLFVAVGRFEEVVGKIKSIEYQLG
;
A
#
# COMPACT_ATOMS: atom_id res chain seq x y z
N MET A 1 -22.79 -1.48 -35.91
CA MET A 1 -23.02 -2.72 -35.12
C MET A 1 -21.79 -3.63 -35.05
N ILE A 2 -21.04 -3.82 -36.15
CA ILE A 2 -19.88 -4.75 -36.22
C ILE A 2 -18.62 -4.25 -35.45
N GLN A 3 -18.38 -2.92 -35.39
CA GLN A 3 -17.23 -2.36 -34.66
C GLN A 3 -17.36 -2.46 -33.13
N GLY A 4 -18.56 -2.33 -32.58
CA GLY A 4 -18.81 -2.48 -31.13
C GLY A 4 -18.63 -3.92 -30.64
N PHE A 5 -18.91 -4.91 -31.50
CA PHE A 5 -18.72 -6.33 -31.19
C PHE A 5 -17.23 -6.72 -31.15
N LYS A 6 -16.44 -6.24 -32.12
CA LYS A 6 -14.97 -6.49 -32.14
C LYS A 6 -14.25 -5.91 -30.91
N ARG A 7 -14.65 -4.73 -30.43
CA ARG A 7 -14.07 -4.08 -29.25
C ARG A 7 -14.42 -4.79 -27.93
N LYS A 8 -15.64 -5.33 -27.80
CA LYS A 8 -16.06 -6.18 -26.67
C LYS A 8 -15.32 -7.52 -26.63
N VAL A 9 -15.13 -8.16 -27.80
CA VAL A 9 -14.43 -9.44 -27.91
C VAL A 9 -12.94 -9.30 -27.62
N TRP A 10 -12.29 -8.23 -28.10
CA TRP A 10 -10.90 -7.92 -27.74
C TRP A 10 -10.72 -7.57 -26.25
N GLY A 11 -11.67 -6.84 -25.65
CA GLY A 11 -11.66 -6.55 -24.20
C GLY A 11 -11.95 -7.77 -23.31
N LEU A 12 -12.66 -8.78 -23.82
CA LEU A 12 -12.82 -10.08 -23.15
C LEU A 12 -11.59 -10.97 -23.34
N MET A 13 -11.03 -11.06 -24.56
CA MET A 13 -9.82 -11.83 -24.82
C MET A 13 -8.62 -11.26 -24.05
N GLY A 14 -8.47 -9.94 -23.96
CA GLY A 14 -7.45 -9.29 -23.14
C GLY A 14 -7.63 -9.47 -21.63
N ARG A 15 -8.86 -9.71 -21.14
CA ARG A 15 -9.16 -10.07 -19.75
C ARG A 15 -8.90 -11.55 -19.46
N VAL A 16 -9.28 -12.44 -20.37
CA VAL A 16 -9.06 -13.89 -20.26
C VAL A 16 -7.57 -14.22 -20.39
N GLN A 17 -6.86 -13.57 -21.32
CA GLN A 17 -5.42 -13.77 -21.53
C GLN A 17 -4.60 -13.22 -20.36
N ARG A 18 -4.99 -12.06 -19.78
CA ARG A 18 -4.45 -11.60 -18.50
C ARG A 18 -4.75 -12.60 -17.39
N SER A 19 -6.01 -12.99 -17.19
CA SER A 19 -6.41 -13.94 -16.13
C SER A 19 -5.66 -15.29 -16.21
N TRP A 20 -5.34 -15.79 -17.41
CA TRP A 20 -4.57 -17.04 -17.60
C TRP A 20 -3.06 -16.87 -17.43
N CYS A 21 -2.48 -15.74 -17.85
CA CYS A 21 -1.09 -15.39 -17.54
C CYS A 21 -0.90 -15.17 -16.02
N TYR A 22 -1.82 -14.45 -15.38
CA TYR A 22 -1.86 -14.23 -13.94
C TYR A 22 -2.02 -15.53 -13.16
N PHE A 23 -2.84 -16.48 -13.62
CA PHE A 23 -2.97 -17.78 -12.94
C PHE A 23 -1.65 -18.59 -12.97
N LYS A 24 -0.90 -18.55 -14.08
CA LYS A 24 0.44 -19.17 -14.16
C LYS A 24 1.48 -18.43 -13.33
N ILE A 25 1.43 -17.10 -13.28
CA ILE A 25 2.30 -16.25 -12.46
C ILE A 25 2.03 -16.50 -10.97
N LEU A 26 0.75 -16.54 -10.56
CA LEU A 26 0.32 -16.81 -9.19
C LEU A 26 0.78 -18.19 -8.71
N LEU A 27 0.66 -19.24 -9.53
CA LEU A 27 1.15 -20.58 -9.18
C LEU A 27 2.67 -20.63 -9.04
N ARG A 28 3.41 -19.90 -9.88
CA ARG A 28 4.86 -19.79 -9.79
C ARG A 28 5.30 -18.98 -8.57
N ASP A 29 4.66 -17.84 -8.30
CA ASP A 29 4.95 -17.02 -7.12
C ASP A 29 4.59 -17.72 -5.82
N VAL A 30 3.52 -18.53 -5.80
CA VAL A 30 3.18 -19.41 -4.68
C VAL A 30 4.26 -20.50 -4.48
N TYR A 31 4.72 -21.13 -5.56
CA TYR A 31 5.81 -22.11 -5.50
C TYR A 31 7.13 -21.48 -5.04
N ASP A 32 7.54 -20.37 -5.64
CA ASP A 32 8.77 -19.65 -5.30
C ASP A 32 8.70 -19.02 -3.89
N SER A 33 7.50 -18.78 -3.38
CA SER A 33 7.29 -18.37 -1.99
C SER A 33 7.39 -19.52 -1.00
N TYR A 34 6.88 -20.72 -1.28
CA TYR A 34 6.89 -21.84 -0.32
C TYR A 34 8.06 -22.81 -0.45
N VAL A 35 8.51 -23.03 -1.67
CA VAL A 35 9.50 -24.05 -2.04
C VAL A 35 10.79 -23.39 -2.54
N GLY A 36 10.69 -22.18 -3.11
CA GLY A 36 11.84 -21.40 -3.54
C GLY A 36 12.72 -21.01 -2.34
N GLY A 37 14.01 -21.33 -2.43
CA GLY A 37 15.01 -20.83 -1.48
C GLY A 37 15.09 -19.30 -1.51
N LYS A 38 15.67 -18.69 -0.47
CA LYS A 38 15.92 -17.25 -0.43
C LYS A 38 16.80 -16.82 -1.62
N CYS A 39 16.59 -15.60 -2.11
CA CYS A 39 17.58 -14.93 -2.96
C CYS A 39 18.81 -14.58 -2.11
N GLU A 40 19.97 -14.41 -2.75
CA GLU A 40 21.11 -13.78 -2.07
C GLU A 40 20.81 -12.30 -1.84
N ALA A 41 21.36 -11.73 -0.77
CA ALA A 41 21.24 -10.31 -0.51
C ALA A 41 21.93 -9.51 -1.61
N ALA A 42 21.25 -8.50 -2.14
CA ALA A 42 21.75 -7.63 -3.21
C ALA A 42 21.57 -6.16 -2.85
N THR A 43 22.45 -5.30 -3.35
CA THR A 43 22.28 -3.85 -3.20
C THR A 43 21.32 -3.35 -4.28
N THR A 44 20.25 -2.67 -3.87
CA THR A 44 19.27 -2.08 -4.79
C THR A 44 19.87 -0.88 -5.52
N LYS A 45 19.26 -0.45 -6.63
CA LYS A 45 19.66 0.78 -7.33
C LYS A 45 19.58 2.04 -6.46
N TRP A 46 18.86 1.95 -5.34
CA TRP A 46 18.67 3.03 -4.37
C TRP A 46 19.74 3.05 -3.27
N GLY A 47 20.67 2.08 -3.25
CA GLY A 47 21.85 2.08 -2.39
C GLY A 47 21.76 1.28 -1.08
N PHE A 48 20.64 0.63 -0.80
CA PHE A 48 20.48 -0.25 0.38
C PHE A 48 20.44 -1.73 -0.03
N LYS A 49 20.77 -2.62 0.89
CA LYS A 49 20.73 -4.08 0.68
C LYS A 49 19.34 -4.63 0.92
N MET A 50 18.96 -5.66 0.15
CA MET A 50 17.72 -6.38 0.34
C MET A 50 17.87 -7.87 0.05
N VAL A 51 17.11 -8.67 0.80
CA VAL A 51 16.89 -10.10 0.64
C VAL A 51 15.40 -10.42 0.72
N GLY A 52 14.98 -11.47 0.00
CA GLY A 52 13.61 -11.94 -0.04
C GLY A 52 13.51 -13.35 -0.64
N SER A 53 12.30 -13.77 -1.00
CA SER A 53 12.07 -14.99 -1.79
C SER A 53 12.34 -14.78 -3.27
N ARG A 54 12.20 -15.85 -4.07
CA ARG A 54 12.35 -15.83 -5.54
C ARG A 54 11.11 -15.36 -6.29
N SER A 55 10.10 -14.82 -5.60
CA SER A 55 8.92 -14.25 -6.25
C SER A 55 9.31 -13.09 -7.16
N GLN A 56 8.52 -12.85 -8.21
CA GLN A 56 8.81 -11.76 -9.15
C GLN A 56 8.84 -10.40 -8.46
N HIS A 57 7.93 -10.15 -7.51
CA HIS A 57 7.88 -8.91 -6.73
C HIS A 57 9.15 -8.69 -5.91
N HIS A 58 9.64 -9.70 -5.18
CA HIS A 58 10.85 -9.54 -4.37
C HIS A 58 12.09 -9.34 -5.23
N VAL A 59 12.16 -10.01 -6.38
CA VAL A 59 13.25 -9.79 -7.35
C VAL A 59 13.21 -8.37 -7.90
N ALA A 60 12.02 -7.84 -8.23
CA ALA A 60 11.87 -6.45 -8.66
C ALA A 60 12.27 -5.46 -7.55
N MET A 61 11.87 -5.71 -6.29
CA MET A 61 12.27 -4.89 -5.14
C MET A 61 13.81 -4.89 -4.95
N GLN A 62 14.45 -6.05 -5.03
CA GLN A 62 15.91 -6.17 -4.95
C GLN A 62 16.64 -5.42 -6.06
N ARG A 63 16.05 -5.33 -7.26
CA ARG A 63 16.59 -4.51 -8.36
C ARG A 63 16.26 -3.02 -8.23
N GLY A 64 15.31 -2.67 -7.37
CA GLY A 64 14.74 -1.33 -7.28
C GLY A 64 13.81 -0.99 -8.45
N GLU A 65 13.19 -1.99 -9.06
CA GLU A 65 12.27 -1.88 -10.21
C GLU A 65 10.79 -1.96 -9.78
N PHE A 66 10.53 -2.16 -8.50
CA PHE A 66 9.18 -2.28 -7.94
C PHE A 66 8.59 -0.90 -7.63
N GLU A 67 7.33 -0.70 -8.02
CA GLU A 67 6.49 0.50 -7.78
C GLU A 67 7.25 1.83 -7.92
N LEU A 68 7.76 2.08 -9.13
CA LEU A 68 8.62 3.24 -9.40
C LEU A 68 7.92 4.58 -9.18
N ASP A 69 6.64 4.67 -9.51
CA ASP A 69 5.84 5.88 -9.33
C ASP A 69 5.67 6.20 -7.84
N GLU A 70 5.37 5.19 -7.02
CA GLU A 70 5.30 5.34 -5.56
C GLU A 70 6.64 5.73 -4.96
N ILE A 71 7.74 5.10 -5.39
CA ILE A 71 9.09 5.46 -4.93
C ILE A 71 9.46 6.90 -5.30
N ALA A 72 9.07 7.36 -6.50
CA ALA A 72 9.32 8.73 -6.92
C ALA A 72 8.55 9.74 -6.06
N VAL A 73 7.27 9.47 -5.79
CA VAL A 73 6.42 10.27 -4.91
C VAL A 73 6.97 10.26 -3.49
N LEU A 74 7.23 9.08 -2.93
CA LEU A 74 7.79 8.91 -1.60
C LEU A 74 9.12 9.68 -1.49
N GLY A 75 9.99 9.56 -2.48
CA GLY A 75 11.28 10.24 -2.54
C GLY A 75 11.21 11.77 -2.54
N LYS A 76 10.09 12.38 -2.95
CA LYS A 76 9.84 13.83 -2.84
C LYS A 76 9.25 14.24 -1.50
N LEU A 77 8.40 13.39 -0.92
CA LEU A 77 7.67 13.71 0.30
C LEU A 77 8.46 13.40 1.57
N LEU A 78 9.40 12.46 1.51
CA LEU A 78 10.26 12.10 2.65
C LEU A 78 11.11 13.26 3.17
N ASP A 79 11.41 14.26 2.32
CA ASP A 79 12.24 15.40 2.69
C ASP A 79 11.52 16.37 3.67
N ASP A 80 10.19 16.27 3.81
CA ASP A 80 9.37 17.17 4.63
C ASP A 80 8.70 16.50 5.84
N VAL A 81 9.13 15.28 6.17
CA VAL A 81 8.54 14.49 7.25
C VAL A 81 9.60 13.93 8.18
N ASP A 82 9.25 13.81 9.44
CA ASP A 82 10.14 13.30 10.48
C ASP A 82 10.04 11.76 10.56
N VAL A 83 8.85 11.23 10.30
CA VAL A 83 8.50 9.82 10.49
C VAL A 83 7.76 9.28 9.28
N PHE A 84 8.24 8.16 8.75
CA PHE A 84 7.55 7.36 7.75
C PHE A 84 6.90 6.14 8.41
N VAL A 85 5.59 6.00 8.26
CA VAL A 85 4.82 4.86 8.77
C VAL A 85 4.44 3.96 7.59
N ASP A 86 4.94 2.74 7.57
CA ASP A 86 4.73 1.76 6.50
C ASP A 86 3.73 0.68 6.98
N VAL A 87 2.46 0.84 6.62
CA VAL A 87 1.39 -0.08 7.00
C VAL A 87 1.20 -1.11 5.88
N GLY A 88 1.53 -2.37 6.18
CA GLY A 88 1.66 -3.41 5.16
C GLY A 88 3.07 -3.45 4.56
N ALA A 89 4.09 -3.34 5.42
CA ALA A 89 5.47 -3.14 5.00
C ALA A 89 6.06 -4.30 4.17
N ASN A 90 5.41 -5.46 4.12
CA ASN A 90 5.86 -6.65 3.40
C ASN A 90 7.30 -7.02 3.82
N ILE A 91 8.23 -7.17 2.88
CA ILE A 91 9.65 -7.41 3.17
C ILE A 91 10.45 -6.12 3.42
N GLY A 92 9.80 -4.96 3.51
CA GLY A 92 10.40 -3.70 3.92
C GLY A 92 11.00 -2.86 2.81
N TYR A 93 10.54 -2.97 1.57
CA TYR A 93 11.12 -2.21 0.45
C TYR A 93 10.99 -0.68 0.65
N PHE A 94 9.79 -0.19 0.94
CA PHE A 94 9.53 1.23 1.20
C PHE A 94 10.16 1.68 2.52
N SER A 95 10.02 0.87 3.57
CA SER A 95 10.71 1.07 4.85
C SER A 95 12.23 1.25 4.70
N CYS A 96 12.91 0.38 3.94
CA CYS A 96 14.35 0.50 3.68
C CYS A 96 14.68 1.74 2.85
N PHE A 97 13.86 2.07 1.85
CA PHE A 97 14.04 3.28 1.05
C PHE A 97 13.96 4.55 1.92
N ALA A 98 12.95 4.66 2.77
CA ALA A 98 12.78 5.78 3.70
C ALA A 98 13.93 5.87 4.71
N ARG A 99 14.32 4.73 5.30
CA ARG A 99 15.43 4.72 6.27
C ARG A 99 16.76 5.10 5.64
N ASN A 100 17.02 4.64 4.41
CA ASN A 100 18.22 5.01 3.65
C ASN A 100 18.28 6.51 3.31
N ARG A 101 17.14 7.21 3.31
CA ARG A 101 17.06 8.69 3.21
C ARG A 101 17.24 9.40 4.56
N GLY A 102 17.39 8.66 5.66
CA GLY A 102 17.60 9.21 7.00
C GLY A 102 16.32 9.43 7.81
N VAL A 103 15.14 9.11 7.27
CA VAL A 103 13.85 9.29 7.95
C VAL A 103 13.63 8.18 8.99
N LYS A 104 12.99 8.50 10.13
CA LYS A 104 12.62 7.47 11.12
C LYS A 104 11.50 6.60 10.55
N VAL A 105 11.57 5.28 10.79
CA VAL A 105 10.61 4.34 10.21
C VAL A 105 9.86 3.58 11.28
N VAL A 106 8.54 3.52 11.12
CA VAL A 106 7.61 2.67 11.87
C VAL A 106 6.98 1.70 10.87
N ALA A 107 7.32 0.42 10.91
CA ALA A 107 6.85 -0.56 9.94
C ALA A 107 5.96 -1.63 10.58
N ILE A 108 4.80 -1.87 9.97
CA ILE A 108 3.79 -2.82 10.44
C ILE A 108 3.60 -3.92 9.38
N GLU A 109 3.86 -5.17 9.75
CA GLU A 109 3.66 -6.34 8.88
C GLU A 109 3.17 -7.56 9.69
N PRO A 110 1.88 -7.95 9.57
CA PRO A 110 1.31 -9.06 10.34
C PRO A 110 1.72 -10.45 9.86
N LEU A 111 2.13 -10.62 8.59
CA LEU A 111 2.53 -11.92 8.06
C LEU A 111 3.96 -12.23 8.49
N GLN A 112 4.09 -13.11 9.49
CA GLN A 112 5.36 -13.49 10.13
C GLN A 112 6.52 -13.77 9.15
N LYS A 113 6.23 -14.36 7.99
CA LYS A 113 7.26 -14.65 6.97
C LYS A 113 7.81 -13.37 6.34
N ASN A 114 6.94 -12.42 5.99
CA ASN A 114 7.32 -11.13 5.46
C ASN A 114 8.03 -10.32 6.56
N PHE A 115 7.49 -10.33 7.78
CA PHE A 115 8.11 -9.70 8.94
C PHE A 115 9.54 -10.17 9.22
N GLN A 116 9.82 -11.48 9.04
CA GLN A 116 11.19 -12.00 9.16
C GLN A 116 12.13 -11.41 8.11
N HIS A 117 11.69 -11.27 6.86
CA HIS A 117 12.48 -10.62 5.82
C HIS A 117 12.65 -9.12 6.08
N LEU A 118 11.61 -8.43 6.56
CA LEU A 118 11.69 -7.04 7.00
C LEU A 118 12.79 -6.86 8.06
N CYS A 119 12.78 -7.68 9.12
CA CYS A 119 13.83 -7.65 10.16
C CYS A 119 15.22 -7.94 9.59
N GLU A 120 15.35 -8.95 8.73
CA GLU A 120 16.61 -9.31 8.09
C GLU A 120 17.14 -8.16 7.22
N ASN A 121 16.26 -7.47 6.48
CA ASN A 121 16.62 -6.33 5.65
C ASN A 121 17.08 -5.12 6.47
N MET A 122 16.45 -4.84 7.61
CA MET A 122 16.93 -3.79 8.52
C MET A 122 18.32 -4.13 9.08
N TYR A 123 18.50 -5.37 9.53
CA TYR A 123 19.78 -5.85 10.06
C TYR A 123 20.90 -5.80 9.00
N LEU A 124 20.64 -6.19 7.76
CA LEU A 124 21.62 -6.20 6.66
C LEU A 124 22.18 -4.81 6.33
N ASN A 125 21.42 -3.77 6.63
CA ASN A 125 21.81 -2.37 6.43
C ASN A 125 22.39 -1.71 7.70
N GLY A 126 22.46 -2.45 8.81
CA GLY A 126 22.99 -1.94 10.08
C GLY A 126 22.07 -0.91 10.75
N TRP A 127 20.77 -0.95 10.48
CA TRP A 127 19.80 -0.09 11.15
C TRP A 127 19.19 -0.81 12.35
N ASP A 128 19.48 -0.30 13.54
CA ASP A 128 19.02 -0.80 14.83
C ASP A 128 18.01 0.12 15.54
N ASP A 129 17.94 1.39 15.13
CA ASP A 129 16.95 2.39 15.56
C ASP A 129 15.76 2.43 14.60
N ILE A 130 14.92 1.38 14.64
CA ILE A 130 13.69 1.22 13.83
C ILE A 130 12.61 0.52 14.65
N ASP A 131 11.36 0.96 14.50
CA ASP A 131 10.21 0.38 15.16
C ASP A 131 9.47 -0.60 14.24
N LEU A 132 9.58 -1.90 14.55
CA LEU A 132 9.03 -2.99 13.75
C LEU A 132 7.93 -3.73 14.52
N PHE A 133 6.74 -3.84 13.93
CA PHE A 133 5.58 -4.45 14.56
C PHE A 133 4.98 -5.59 13.74
N SER A 134 4.79 -6.75 14.38
CA SER A 134 4.26 -7.96 13.75
C SER A 134 2.75 -8.19 13.99
N PHE A 135 1.98 -7.12 14.09
CA PHE A 135 0.52 -7.14 14.26
C PHE A 135 -0.17 -6.45 13.08
N GLY A 136 -1.48 -6.67 12.91
CA GLY A 136 -2.30 -5.94 11.95
C GLY A 136 -2.96 -4.71 12.56
N LEU A 137 -3.46 -3.82 11.71
CA LEU A 137 -4.26 -2.67 12.11
C LEU A 137 -5.74 -2.90 11.80
N SER A 138 -6.61 -2.44 12.70
CA SER A 138 -8.06 -2.54 12.59
C SER A 138 -8.73 -1.41 13.38
N ASP A 139 -10.06 -1.43 13.45
CA ASP A 139 -10.87 -0.51 14.25
C ASP A 139 -10.90 -0.88 15.74
N ARG A 140 -10.34 -2.04 16.09
CA ARG A 140 -10.29 -2.55 17.46
C ARG A 140 -9.10 -3.47 17.69
N ARG A 141 -8.79 -3.68 18.97
CA ARG A 141 -7.85 -4.72 19.41
C ARG A 141 -8.49 -6.10 19.30
N GLY A 142 -7.67 -7.11 19.07
CA GLY A 142 -8.13 -8.50 19.10
C GLY A 142 -7.24 -9.43 18.29
N VAL A 143 -7.85 -10.51 17.81
CA VAL A 143 -7.23 -11.46 16.91
C VAL A 143 -8.13 -11.59 15.70
N GLU A 144 -7.56 -11.44 14.51
CA GLU A 144 -8.27 -11.60 13.24
C GLU A 144 -7.69 -12.75 12.42
N VAL A 145 -8.53 -13.29 11.54
CA VAL A 145 -8.12 -14.32 10.61
C VAL A 145 -7.62 -13.68 9.33
N MET A 146 -6.40 -14.05 8.95
CA MET A 146 -5.76 -13.67 7.70
C MET A 146 -5.79 -14.83 6.71
N TYR A 147 -6.15 -14.53 5.47
CA TYR A 147 -6.34 -15.43 4.35
C TYR A 147 -5.27 -15.19 3.28
N GLY A 148 -4.94 -16.23 2.51
CA GLY A 148 -4.05 -16.08 1.35
C GLY A 148 -2.55 -16.17 1.67
N ALA A 149 -2.18 -16.68 2.85
CA ALA A 149 -0.79 -16.87 3.31
C ALA A 149 0.07 -17.87 2.49
N SER A 150 -0.28 -18.11 1.22
CA SER A 150 0.42 -18.97 0.27
C SER A 150 1.38 -18.28 -0.69
N SER A 151 1.29 -16.96 -0.81
CA SER A 151 2.15 -16.12 -1.65
C SER A 151 2.78 -14.99 -0.81
N THR A 152 3.32 -13.97 -1.48
CA THR A 152 3.92 -12.76 -0.87
C THR A 152 2.89 -11.78 -0.29
N GLY A 153 1.60 -11.99 -0.54
CA GLY A 153 0.50 -11.14 -0.04
C GLY A 153 -0.49 -11.95 0.78
N ALA A 154 -1.19 -11.29 1.70
CA ALA A 154 -2.24 -11.88 2.52
C ALA A 154 -3.22 -10.78 2.95
N SER A 155 -4.50 -11.14 3.10
CA SER A 155 -5.56 -10.18 3.43
C SER A 155 -6.42 -10.69 4.58
N PHE A 156 -7.02 -9.77 5.34
CA PHE A 156 -8.04 -10.09 6.35
C PHE A 156 -9.43 -10.34 5.73
N ILE A 157 -9.58 -10.16 4.41
CA ILE A 157 -10.81 -10.44 3.67
C ILE A 157 -10.80 -11.90 3.19
N GLU A 158 -11.84 -12.65 3.56
CA GLU A 158 -12.02 -14.03 3.07
C GLU A 158 -12.20 -14.04 1.54
N LYS A 159 -11.45 -14.92 0.85
CA LYS A 159 -11.41 -15.07 -0.62
C LYS A 159 -10.83 -13.86 -1.38
N TRP A 160 -10.12 -12.95 -0.72
CA TRP A 160 -9.31 -11.92 -1.40
C TRP A 160 -8.42 -12.51 -2.48
N ALA A 161 -8.42 -11.93 -3.68
CA ALA A 161 -7.66 -12.40 -4.84
C ALA A 161 -7.88 -13.90 -5.19
N GLY A 162 -9.02 -14.47 -4.78
CA GLY A 162 -9.30 -15.91 -4.94
C GLY A 162 -8.56 -16.82 -3.95
N ALA A 163 -8.00 -16.26 -2.87
CA ALA A 163 -7.32 -16.99 -1.82
C ALA A 163 -8.20 -18.09 -1.23
N SER A 164 -7.59 -19.26 -1.02
CA SER A 164 -8.27 -20.39 -0.40
C SER A 164 -8.62 -20.09 1.06
N SER A 165 -9.88 -20.26 1.42
CA SER A 165 -10.35 -20.17 2.81
C SER A 165 -9.80 -21.27 3.72
N LYS A 166 -9.08 -22.27 3.16
CA LYS A 166 -8.45 -23.35 3.94
C LYS A 166 -7.13 -22.94 4.58
N PHE A 167 -6.42 -21.97 3.99
CA PHE A 167 -5.14 -21.49 4.52
C PHE A 167 -5.37 -20.23 5.35
N LYS A 168 -5.57 -20.45 6.66
CA LYS A 168 -5.83 -19.40 7.64
C LYS A 168 -4.62 -19.21 8.54
N ARG A 169 -4.30 -17.97 8.86
CA ARG A 169 -3.40 -17.58 9.95
C ARG A 169 -4.14 -16.62 10.87
N PHE A 170 -3.66 -16.49 12.10
CA PHE A 170 -4.18 -15.53 13.07
C PHE A 170 -3.17 -14.42 13.25
N ALA A 171 -3.61 -13.18 13.23
CA ALA A 171 -2.79 -12.02 13.55
C ALA A 171 -3.39 -11.31 14.77
N ALA A 172 -2.52 -10.85 15.67
CA ALA A 172 -2.91 -9.89 16.68
C ALA A 172 -3.22 -8.56 15.99
N MET A 173 -4.21 -7.82 16.51
CA MET A 173 -4.68 -6.55 15.95
C MET A 173 -4.60 -5.45 17.00
N THR A 174 -4.27 -4.24 16.54
CA THR A 174 -4.39 -3.00 17.31
C THR A 174 -4.93 -1.88 16.42
N THR A 175 -5.05 -0.67 16.95
CA THR A 175 -5.49 0.52 16.22
C THR A 175 -4.28 1.43 15.96
N LEU A 176 -4.29 2.17 14.85
CA LEU A 176 -3.18 3.08 14.52
C LEU A 176 -3.08 4.24 15.52
N ASP A 177 -4.22 4.73 16.02
CA ASP A 177 -4.27 5.77 17.05
C ASP A 177 -3.42 5.42 18.27
N ARG A 178 -3.45 4.14 18.69
CA ARG A 178 -2.68 3.67 19.84
C ARG A 178 -1.19 3.53 19.57
N LEU A 179 -0.82 3.28 18.32
CA LEU A 179 0.58 3.11 17.94
C LEU A 179 1.29 4.47 17.90
N ILE A 180 0.59 5.50 17.41
CA ILE A 180 1.16 6.85 17.21
C ILE A 180 1.09 7.73 18.48
N GLU A 181 0.20 7.39 19.43
CA GLU A 181 -0.12 8.25 20.58
C GLU A 181 1.01 8.54 21.59
N GLU A 182 1.99 7.66 21.76
CA GLU A 182 2.95 7.76 22.88
C GLU A 182 4.34 8.29 22.48
N GLU A 183 4.85 7.96 21.28
CA GLU A 183 6.23 8.29 20.87
C GLU A 183 6.32 9.19 19.64
N TYR A 184 5.25 9.31 18.86
CA TYR A 184 5.27 9.96 17.55
C TYR A 184 4.37 11.20 17.49
N LEU A 185 3.62 11.47 18.55
CA LEU A 185 2.73 12.63 18.64
C LEU A 185 3.53 13.93 18.41
N GLY A 186 3.01 14.80 17.53
CA GLY A 186 3.65 16.08 17.18
C GLY A 186 4.71 16.02 16.07
N SER A 187 5.04 14.82 15.55
CA SER A 187 5.92 14.67 14.38
C SER A 187 5.14 14.87 13.07
N LYS A 188 5.84 15.29 12.00
CA LYS A 188 5.29 15.28 10.63
C LYS A 188 5.36 13.87 10.08
N HIS A 189 4.22 13.30 9.74
CA HIS A 189 4.11 11.92 9.28
C HIS A 189 3.82 11.84 7.79
N LEU A 190 4.47 10.88 7.14
CA LEU A 190 4.01 10.30 5.89
C LEU A 190 3.62 8.84 6.15
N ILE A 191 2.38 8.49 5.86
CA ILE A 191 1.83 7.17 6.14
C ILE A 191 1.51 6.49 4.82
N LYS A 192 2.21 5.39 4.52
CA LYS A 192 1.82 4.47 3.45
C LYS A 192 0.88 3.41 4.01
N MET A 193 -0.19 3.08 3.30
CA MET A 193 -1.09 1.98 3.65
C MET A 193 -1.46 1.16 2.42
N ASP A 194 -1.06 -0.12 2.45
CA ASP A 194 -1.34 -1.11 1.44
C ASP A 194 -1.51 -2.45 2.16
N ILE A 195 -2.76 -2.77 2.51
CA ILE A 195 -3.10 -3.93 3.35
C ILE A 195 -4.18 -4.79 2.72
N GLU A 196 -4.15 -4.84 1.39
CA GLU A 196 -4.87 -5.84 0.59
C GLU A 196 -6.39 -5.80 0.86
N GLY A 197 -6.97 -4.60 0.85
CA GLY A 197 -8.42 -4.37 0.91
C GLY A 197 -8.97 -4.10 2.32
N TYR A 198 -8.14 -4.15 3.36
CA TYR A 198 -8.55 -3.92 4.75
C TYR A 198 -8.39 -2.46 5.22
N GLU A 199 -8.08 -1.54 4.31
CA GLU A 199 -7.71 -0.14 4.58
C GLU A 199 -8.80 0.59 5.37
N TYR A 200 -10.06 0.47 4.96
CA TYR A 200 -11.18 1.13 5.66
C TYR A 200 -11.25 0.75 7.14
N HIS A 201 -11.05 -0.54 7.46
CA HIS A 201 -11.09 -1.01 8.84
C HIS A 201 -9.90 -0.49 9.65
N ALA A 202 -8.70 -0.46 9.08
CA ALA A 202 -7.53 0.14 9.73
C ALA A 202 -7.72 1.65 9.97
N LEU A 203 -8.25 2.38 8.99
CA LEU A 203 -8.51 3.82 9.05
C LEU A 203 -9.56 4.18 10.12
N ARG A 204 -10.56 3.32 10.34
CA ARG A 204 -11.53 3.46 11.43
C ARG A 204 -10.89 3.42 12.82
N GLY A 205 -9.69 2.84 12.95
CA GLY A 205 -8.85 2.86 14.16
C GLY A 205 -7.77 3.94 14.16
N ALA A 206 -7.84 4.90 13.23
CA ALA A 206 -6.86 5.97 13.02
C ALA A 206 -7.48 7.37 13.11
N ASN A 207 -8.62 7.53 13.81
CA ASN A 207 -9.38 8.78 13.78
C ASN A 207 -8.54 9.96 14.31
N ARG A 208 -7.82 9.77 15.43
CA ARG A 208 -6.97 10.83 15.98
C ARG A 208 -5.79 11.16 15.06
N VAL A 209 -5.20 10.13 14.45
CA VAL A 209 -4.10 10.32 13.49
C VAL A 209 -4.57 11.06 12.24
N ILE A 210 -5.76 10.76 11.73
CA ILE A 210 -6.38 11.46 10.59
C ILE A 210 -6.72 12.90 10.96
N GLU A 211 -7.29 13.13 12.15
CA GLU A 211 -7.59 14.48 12.66
C GLU A 211 -6.34 15.33 12.80
N GLY A 212 -5.19 14.71 13.08
CA GLY A 212 -3.88 15.34 13.20
C GLY A 212 -3.70 16.07 14.51
N ASP A 213 -2.58 16.77 14.64
CA ASP A 213 -2.28 17.58 15.83
C ASP A 213 -3.15 18.84 15.84
N GLN A 214 -4.02 18.93 16.84
CA GLN A 214 -4.96 20.05 16.97
C GLN A 214 -4.28 21.35 17.40
N GLU A 215 -3.09 21.30 17.98
CA GLU A 215 -2.36 22.49 18.43
C GLU A 215 -1.59 23.13 17.26
N SER A 216 -0.82 22.35 16.52
CA SER A 216 -0.08 22.84 15.34
C SER A 216 -0.93 22.95 14.08
N GLY A 217 -2.05 22.21 14.01
CA GLY A 217 -2.84 22.04 12.79
C GLY A 217 -2.18 21.15 11.74
N GLU A 218 -1.02 20.55 12.06
CA GLU A 218 -0.34 19.62 11.17
C GLU A 218 -1.08 18.29 11.09
N LYS A 219 -1.20 17.77 9.88
CA LYS A 219 -1.87 16.52 9.56
C LYS A 219 -0.92 15.61 8.77
N PRO A 220 -0.95 14.29 8.98
CA PRO A 220 -0.17 13.35 8.17
C PRO A 220 -0.50 13.46 6.69
N ILE A 221 0.48 13.17 5.83
CA ILE A 221 0.20 12.85 4.43
C ILE A 221 -0.04 11.35 4.34
N TRP A 222 -1.06 10.93 3.59
CA TRP A 222 -1.39 9.51 3.42
C TRP A 222 -1.24 9.07 1.97
N LEU A 223 -0.48 8.02 1.73
CA LEU A 223 -0.40 7.31 0.46
C LEU A 223 -1.08 5.95 0.62
N ILE A 224 -2.23 5.74 -0.01
CA ILE A 224 -3.07 4.56 0.24
C ILE A 224 -3.40 3.85 -1.07
N GLU A 225 -3.19 2.54 -1.11
CA GLU A 225 -3.74 1.70 -2.18
C GLU A 225 -5.22 1.41 -1.89
N ILE A 226 -6.12 1.86 -2.77
CA ILE A 226 -7.57 1.63 -2.64
C ILE A 226 -8.10 1.06 -3.94
N THR A 227 -8.37 -0.24 -3.95
CA THR A 227 -8.95 -0.90 -5.12
C THR A 227 -10.48 -0.82 -5.12
N MET A 228 -11.08 -0.63 -6.30
CA MET A 228 -12.54 -0.64 -6.45
C MET A 228 -13.04 -2.05 -6.72
N ASN A 229 -12.42 -2.76 -7.67
CA ASN A 229 -12.92 -4.03 -8.17
C ASN A 229 -11.89 -5.14 -8.01
N GLU A 230 -10.62 -4.78 -8.05
CA GLU A 230 -9.49 -5.67 -8.07
C GLU A 230 -9.50 -6.52 -6.79
N TYR A 231 -9.36 -7.84 -6.96
CA TYR A 231 -9.21 -8.81 -5.87
C TYR A 231 -10.38 -8.97 -4.88
N HIS A 232 -11.36 -8.06 -4.86
CA HIS A 232 -12.54 -8.16 -4.01
C HIS A 232 -13.43 -9.36 -4.41
N PRO A 233 -13.90 -10.17 -3.44
CA PRO A 233 -14.62 -11.42 -3.72
C PRO A 233 -15.96 -11.21 -4.43
N ASP A 234 -16.66 -10.11 -4.14
CA ASP A 234 -17.92 -9.72 -4.79
C ASP A 234 -17.71 -8.77 -5.98
N GLY A 235 -16.44 -8.58 -6.38
CA GLY A 235 -16.01 -7.76 -7.53
C GLY A 235 -16.19 -6.25 -7.35
N VAL A 236 -16.63 -5.79 -6.18
CA VAL A 236 -16.64 -4.37 -5.77
C VAL A 236 -16.29 -4.26 -4.29
N ASN A 237 -15.46 -3.28 -3.95
CA ASN A 237 -15.10 -2.89 -2.61
C ASN A 237 -16.32 -2.25 -1.91
N PRO A 238 -16.89 -2.89 -0.88
CA PRO A 238 -18.08 -2.37 -0.20
C PRO A 238 -17.81 -1.09 0.59
N CYS A 239 -16.55 -0.81 0.89
CA CYS A 239 -16.11 0.32 1.69
C CYS A 239 -15.51 1.45 0.85
N PHE A 240 -15.43 1.31 -0.49
CA PHE A 240 -14.73 2.27 -1.36
C PHE A 240 -15.11 3.72 -1.06
N LEU A 241 -16.40 4.07 -1.17
CA LEU A 241 -16.88 5.43 -0.89
C LEU A 241 -16.53 5.89 0.52
N ARG A 242 -16.78 5.02 1.52
CA ARG A 242 -16.57 5.34 2.94
C ARG A 242 -15.10 5.62 3.24
N THR A 243 -14.17 4.97 2.55
CA THR A 243 -12.73 5.24 2.69
C THR A 243 -12.40 6.68 2.30
N PHE A 244 -12.92 7.18 1.17
CA PHE A 244 -12.67 8.56 0.75
C PHE A 244 -13.41 9.58 1.62
N GLU A 245 -14.66 9.30 1.98
CA GLU A 245 -15.47 10.18 2.84
C GLU A 245 -14.76 10.49 4.18
N LEU A 246 -14.11 9.49 4.81
CA LEU A 246 -13.33 9.70 6.04
C LEU A 246 -12.30 10.82 5.90
N PHE A 247 -11.63 10.91 4.76
CA PHE A 247 -10.62 11.92 4.49
C PHE A 247 -11.23 13.27 4.12
N PHE A 248 -12.23 13.29 3.23
CA PHE A 248 -12.91 14.53 2.83
C PHE A 248 -13.58 15.22 4.02
N GLU A 249 -14.29 14.46 4.85
CA GLU A 249 -14.91 14.95 6.09
C GLU A 249 -13.88 15.49 7.10
N SER A 250 -12.65 14.99 7.03
CA SER A 250 -11.53 15.39 7.89
C SER A 250 -10.67 16.52 7.29
N GLY A 251 -11.09 17.16 6.20
CA GLY A 251 -10.40 18.31 5.61
C GLY A 251 -9.16 17.93 4.79
N TYR A 252 -9.19 16.77 4.14
CA TYR A 252 -8.21 16.36 3.14
C TYR A 252 -8.75 16.56 1.73
N ARG A 253 -7.82 16.74 0.79
CA ARG A 253 -8.03 16.60 -0.66
C ARG A 253 -7.22 15.42 -1.15
N CYS A 254 -7.61 14.85 -2.29
CA CYS A 254 -7.06 13.60 -2.79
C CYS A 254 -6.48 13.77 -4.20
N LEU A 255 -5.32 13.16 -4.44
CA LEU A 255 -4.73 13.00 -5.78
C LEU A 255 -4.70 11.52 -6.13
N LEU A 256 -5.08 11.19 -7.36
CA LEU A 256 -4.75 9.91 -7.95
C LEU A 256 -3.29 9.96 -8.40
N LEU A 257 -2.48 8.97 -7.99
CA LEU A 257 -1.12 8.83 -8.49
C LEU A 257 -1.13 8.18 -9.88
N ASP A 258 -1.41 9.01 -10.88
CA ASP A 258 -1.24 8.71 -12.29
C ASP A 258 -0.29 9.74 -12.95
N GLU A 259 -0.07 9.60 -14.25
CA GLU A 259 0.78 10.50 -15.04
C GLU A 259 0.36 11.99 -14.94
N ASN A 260 -0.90 12.27 -14.58
CA ASN A 260 -1.47 13.62 -14.52
C ASN A 260 -1.55 14.18 -13.10
N ALA A 261 -1.37 13.34 -12.08
CA ALA A 261 -1.70 13.66 -10.70
C ALA A 261 -3.10 14.30 -10.60
N GLU A 262 -4.10 13.60 -11.16
CA GLU A 262 -5.50 14.07 -11.20
C GLU A 262 -6.05 14.23 -9.79
N GLU A 263 -6.67 15.38 -9.51
CA GLU A 263 -7.41 15.56 -8.26
C GLU A 263 -8.70 14.74 -8.28
N VAL A 264 -8.95 14.01 -7.19
CA VAL A 264 -10.13 13.18 -6.99
C VAL A 264 -11.03 13.85 -5.97
N ASP A 265 -12.21 14.25 -6.42
CA ASP A 265 -13.25 14.80 -5.55
C ASP A 265 -14.34 13.77 -5.19
N GLU A 266 -15.20 14.15 -4.24
CA GLU A 266 -16.26 13.29 -3.73
C GLU A 266 -17.29 12.89 -4.81
N GLU A 267 -17.59 13.78 -5.75
CA GLU A 267 -18.56 13.52 -6.82
C GLU A 267 -18.01 12.54 -7.86
N MET A 268 -16.71 12.60 -8.15
CA MET A 268 -16.01 11.59 -8.94
C MET A 268 -16.10 10.21 -8.28
N VAL A 269 -15.81 10.11 -6.97
CA VAL A 269 -15.88 8.85 -6.22
C VAL A 269 -17.30 8.28 -6.23
N LYS A 270 -18.33 9.11 -5.98
CA LYS A 270 -19.74 8.69 -6.06
C LYS A 270 -20.11 8.19 -7.45
N THR A 271 -19.59 8.85 -8.48
CA THR A 271 -19.80 8.43 -9.89
C THR A 271 -19.17 7.07 -10.13
N TRP A 272 -17.92 6.84 -9.71
CA TRP A 272 -17.25 5.55 -9.87
C TRP A 272 -17.97 4.41 -9.16
N VAL A 273 -18.50 4.66 -7.96
CA VAL A 273 -19.29 3.66 -7.21
C VAL A 273 -20.59 3.32 -7.95
N LYS A 274 -21.28 4.33 -8.49
CA LYS A 274 -22.49 4.14 -9.31
C LYS A 274 -22.19 3.36 -10.59
N GLU A 275 -21.06 3.63 -11.23
CA GLU A 275 -20.60 2.97 -12.46
C GLU A 275 -19.92 1.63 -12.20
N ARG A 276 -19.59 1.33 -10.94
CA ARG A 276 -18.79 0.17 -10.50
C ARG A 276 -17.45 0.07 -11.22
N SER A 277 -16.86 1.21 -11.55
CA SER A 277 -15.58 1.33 -12.25
C SER A 277 -15.02 2.73 -12.07
N THR A 278 -13.71 2.84 -11.84
CA THR A 278 -13.00 4.12 -11.86
C THR A 278 -12.67 4.57 -13.29
N GLY A 279 -12.69 3.65 -14.26
CA GLY A 279 -12.15 3.90 -15.60
C GLY A 279 -10.64 4.20 -15.63
N ARG A 280 -9.94 3.99 -14.50
CA ARG A 280 -8.51 4.24 -14.30
C ARG A 280 -7.80 2.92 -14.00
N LEU A 281 -6.49 2.88 -14.25
CA LEU A 281 -5.63 1.75 -13.89
C LEU A 281 -4.91 1.99 -12.56
N ALA A 282 -4.63 3.25 -12.23
CA ALA A 282 -4.02 3.61 -10.97
C ALA A 282 -5.00 3.36 -9.81
N VAL A 283 -4.47 2.84 -8.71
CA VAL A 283 -5.18 2.51 -7.48
C VAL A 283 -4.55 3.16 -6.24
N ASN A 284 -3.49 3.94 -6.43
CA ASN A 284 -2.78 4.65 -5.38
C ASN A 284 -3.28 6.09 -5.27
N TYR A 285 -3.67 6.47 -4.06
CA TYR A 285 -4.25 7.77 -3.76
C TYR A 285 -3.43 8.48 -2.70
N LEU A 286 -3.14 9.76 -2.93
CA LEU A 286 -2.45 10.63 -2.00
C LEU A 286 -3.44 11.60 -1.35
N PHE A 287 -3.69 11.43 -0.06
CA PHE A 287 -4.52 12.35 0.73
C PHE A 287 -3.63 13.35 1.45
N VAL A 288 -3.90 14.63 1.21
CA VAL A 288 -3.14 15.75 1.78
C VAL A 288 -4.13 16.74 2.39
N ALA A 289 -3.81 17.26 3.56
CA ALA A 289 -4.61 18.31 4.18
C ALA A 289 -4.75 19.53 3.26
N VAL A 290 -5.94 20.14 3.24
CA VAL A 290 -6.28 21.25 2.33
C VAL A 290 -5.22 22.37 2.33
N GLY A 291 -4.67 22.71 3.51
CA GLY A 291 -3.66 23.77 3.65
C GLY A 291 -2.31 23.48 3.00
N ARG A 292 -1.97 22.21 2.73
CA ARG A 292 -0.70 21.79 2.11
C ARG A 292 -0.87 21.24 0.69
N PHE A 293 -2.11 21.17 0.19
CA PHE A 293 -2.42 20.45 -1.04
C PHE A 293 -1.67 21.00 -2.25
N GLU A 294 -1.71 22.32 -2.48
CA GLU A 294 -1.08 22.93 -3.67
C GLU A 294 0.45 22.80 -3.65
N GLU A 295 1.07 22.88 -2.46
CA GLU A 295 2.50 22.66 -2.27
C GLU A 295 2.89 21.22 -2.68
N VAL A 296 2.14 20.24 -2.18
CA VAL A 296 2.38 18.83 -2.47
C VAL A 296 2.12 18.52 -3.94
N VAL A 297 1.04 19.03 -4.54
CA VAL A 297 0.77 18.90 -5.98
C VAL A 297 1.95 19.43 -6.80
N GLY A 298 2.51 20.59 -6.44
CA GLY A 298 3.68 21.15 -7.10
C GLY A 298 4.90 20.22 -7.03
N LYS A 299 5.15 19.58 -5.88
CA LYS A 299 6.22 18.59 -5.70
C LYS A 299 5.99 17.36 -6.57
N ILE A 300 4.77 16.82 -6.60
CA ILE A 300 4.45 15.62 -7.40
C ILE A 300 4.57 15.91 -8.90
N LYS A 301 4.03 17.04 -9.37
CA LYS A 301 4.15 17.44 -10.79
C LYS A 301 5.57 17.78 -11.23
N SER A 302 6.49 18.02 -10.29
CA SER A 302 7.92 18.19 -10.57
C SER A 302 8.68 16.88 -10.76
N ILE A 303 8.04 15.74 -10.52
CA ILE A 303 8.63 14.43 -10.77
C ILE A 303 8.78 14.28 -12.28
N GLU A 304 10.03 14.32 -12.74
CA GLU A 304 10.34 13.82 -14.07
C GLU A 304 10.10 12.31 -14.06
N TYR A 305 8.98 11.89 -14.61
CA TYR A 305 8.74 10.47 -14.86
C TYR A 305 9.88 9.97 -15.75
N GLN A 306 10.78 9.18 -15.18
CA GLN A 306 11.78 8.44 -15.95
C GLN A 306 11.09 7.25 -16.61
N LEU A 307 10.14 7.54 -17.51
CA LEU A 307 9.52 6.57 -18.38
C LEU A 307 10.30 6.56 -19.70
N GLY A 308 11.25 5.64 -19.77
CA GLY A 308 11.91 5.16 -20.99
C GLY A 308 12.01 3.65 -20.94
#